data_AF-A0A1R3IZM0-F1
#
_entry.id   AF-A0A1R3IZM0-F1
#
_cell.length_a   1.000
_cell.length_b   1.000
_cell.length_c   1.000
_cell.angle_alpha   90.00
_cell.angle_beta   90.00
_cell.angle_gamma   90.00
#
_symmetry.space_group_name_H-M   'P 1'
#
loop_
_entity.id
_entity.type
_entity.pdbx_description
1 polymer ?
#
loop_
_entity_poly.entity_id
_entity_poly.type
_entity_poly.pdbx_seq_one_letter_code
_entity_poly.pdbx_strand_id
1 'polypeptide(L)'
;MKHYGVSKEEAIEGYKSLMEPAWKDLNEAWMRPWPVAKQYFSIAFNYARAGDVVYKEDDGYSRPENTLKHLITQALIDPIPLQDQSDA
;
A
#
# COMPACT_ATOMS: atom_id res chain seq x y z
N MET A 1 -21.43 0.03 -10.60
CA MET A 1 -22.66 0.83 -10.84
C MET A 1 -23.16 0.71 -12.27
N LYS A 2 -22.83 1.62 -13.22
CA LYS A 2 -23.47 1.69 -14.56
C LYS A 2 -23.55 0.36 -15.33
N HIS A 3 -22.47 -0.42 -15.35
CA HIS A 3 -22.44 -1.67 -16.12
C HIS A 3 -23.34 -2.76 -15.53
N TYR A 4 -23.45 -2.82 -14.20
CA TYR A 4 -24.18 -3.88 -13.49
C TYR A 4 -25.51 -3.40 -12.88
N GLY A 5 -25.88 -2.13 -13.03
CA GLY A 5 -27.09 -1.54 -12.44
C GLY A 5 -27.10 -1.47 -10.91
N VAL A 6 -25.95 -1.69 -10.25
CA VAL A 6 -25.83 -1.76 -8.78
C VAL A 6 -25.62 -0.39 -8.13
N SER A 7 -25.91 -0.31 -6.83
CA SER A 7 -25.62 0.84 -5.97
C SER A 7 -24.11 1.12 -5.86
N LYS A 8 -23.76 2.26 -5.25
CA LYS A 8 -22.37 2.64 -4.99
C LYS A 8 -21.74 1.69 -3.98
N GLU A 9 -22.47 1.36 -2.93
CA GLU A 9 -22.04 0.50 -1.83
C GLU A 9 -21.77 -0.92 -2.31
N GLU A 10 -22.68 -1.48 -3.12
CA GLU A 10 -22.47 -2.79 -3.77
C GLU A 10 -21.27 -2.78 -4.72
N ALA A 11 -21.06 -1.68 -5.46
CA ALA A 11 -19.89 -1.57 -6.31
C ALA A 11 -18.58 -1.51 -5.50
N ILE A 12 -18.56 -0.77 -4.39
CA ILE A 12 -17.39 -0.70 -3.49
C ILE A 12 -17.09 -2.08 -2.91
N GLU A 13 -18.09 -2.81 -2.44
CA GLU A 13 -17.91 -4.16 -1.91
C GLU A 13 -17.42 -5.13 -2.99
N GLY A 14 -17.96 -5.01 -4.21
CA GLY A 14 -17.47 -5.75 -5.37
C GLY A 14 -16.00 -5.47 -5.69
N TYR A 15 -15.51 -4.23 -5.53
CA TYR A 15 -14.08 -3.94 -5.71
C TYR A 15 -13.23 -4.45 -4.55
N LYS A 16 -13.71 -4.36 -3.30
CA LYS A 16 -13.01 -4.89 -2.13
C LYS A 16 -12.82 -6.40 -2.23
N SER A 17 -13.81 -7.14 -2.71
CA SER A 17 -13.70 -8.59 -2.90
C SER A 17 -12.66 -8.99 -3.96
N LEU A 18 -12.30 -8.09 -4.88
CA LEU A 18 -11.22 -8.31 -5.85
C LEU A 18 -9.83 -8.06 -5.27
N MET A 19 -9.71 -7.35 -4.14
CA MET A 19 -8.41 -7.01 -3.55
C MET A 19 -7.71 -8.24 -2.98
N GLU A 20 -8.43 -9.12 -2.28
CA GLU A 20 -7.82 -10.31 -1.67
C GLU A 20 -7.21 -11.27 -2.71
N PRO A 21 -7.91 -11.65 -3.81
CA PRO A 21 -7.30 -12.43 -4.89
C PRO A 21 -6.08 -11.74 -5.51
N ALA A 22 -6.17 -10.43 -5.79
CA ALA A 22 -5.05 -9.69 -6.38
C ALA A 22 -3.80 -9.69 -5.48
N TRP A 23 -3.98 -9.60 -4.16
CA TRP A 23 -2.88 -9.75 -3.19
C TRP A 23 -2.30 -11.16 -3.18
N LYS A 24 -3.13 -12.21 -3.31
CA LYS A 24 -2.65 -13.60 -3.43
C LYS A 24 -1.82 -13.80 -4.70
N ASP A 25 -2.26 -13.25 -5.83
CA ASP A 25 -1.53 -13.32 -7.10
C ASP A 25 -0.15 -12.62 -7.00
N LEU A 26 -0.09 -11.43 -6.37
CA LEU A 26 1.17 -10.73 -6.13
C LEU A 26 2.12 -11.52 -5.21
N ASN A 27 1.58 -12.18 -4.18
CA ASN A 27 2.35 -13.02 -3.27
C ASN A 27 2.90 -14.27 -3.96
N GLU A 28 2.08 -14.93 -4.79
CA GLU A 28 2.51 -16.10 -5.58
C GLU A 28 3.59 -15.72 -6.59
N ALA A 29 3.41 -14.60 -7.32
CA ALA A 29 4.42 -14.09 -8.25
C ALA A 29 5.76 -13.75 -7.56
N TRP A 30 5.72 -13.43 -6.26
CA TRP A 30 6.93 -13.19 -5.46
C TRP A 30 7.67 -14.47 -5.06
N MET A 31 7.05 -15.64 -5.20
CA MET A 31 7.68 -16.91 -4.87
C MET A 31 8.71 -17.33 -5.93
N ARG A 32 9.71 -18.10 -5.52
CA ARG A 32 10.76 -18.62 -6.40
C ARG A 32 10.31 -19.91 -7.11
N PRO A 33 10.86 -20.22 -8.29
CA PRO A 33 11.84 -19.43 -9.06
C PRO A 33 11.21 -18.28 -9.85
N TRP A 34 11.94 -17.18 -10.02
CA TRP A 34 11.46 -16.01 -10.75
C TRP A 34 11.79 -16.08 -12.24
N PRO A 35 10.83 -15.79 -13.14
CA PRO A 35 11.07 -15.75 -14.59
C PRO A 35 11.89 -14.53 -15.03
N VAL A 36 11.93 -13.46 -14.21
CA VAL A 36 12.69 -12.22 -14.46
C VAL A 36 13.45 -11.80 -13.20
N ALA A 37 14.28 -10.75 -13.31
CA ALA A 37 15.02 -10.22 -12.17
C ALA A 37 14.06 -9.80 -11.02
N LYS A 38 14.41 -10.20 -9.79
CA LYS A 38 13.64 -9.92 -8.56
C LYS A 38 13.19 -8.46 -8.43
N GLN A 39 14.02 -7.52 -8.89
CA GLN A 39 13.73 -6.08 -8.83
C GLN A 39 12.41 -5.68 -9.50
N TYR A 40 12.01 -6.36 -10.57
CA TYR A 40 10.76 -6.04 -11.27
C TYR A 40 9.55 -6.41 -10.41
N PHE A 41 9.60 -7.56 -9.73
CA PHE A 41 8.61 -7.90 -8.73
C PHE A 41 8.63 -6.87 -7.60
N SER A 42 9.81 -6.46 -7.10
CA SER A 42 9.93 -5.47 -6.01
C SER A 42 9.19 -4.17 -6.33
N ILE A 43 9.34 -3.68 -7.56
CA ILE A 43 8.67 -2.47 -8.01
C ILE A 43 7.15 -2.66 -8.01
N ALA A 44 6.64 -3.73 -8.60
CA ALA A 44 5.20 -4.01 -8.64
C ALA A 44 4.61 -4.18 -7.23
N PHE A 45 5.29 -4.93 -6.37
CA PHE A 45 4.85 -5.19 -5.01
C PHE A 45 4.86 -3.92 -4.15
N ASN A 46 5.91 -3.10 -4.26
CA ASN A 46 5.99 -1.83 -3.54
C ASN A 46 4.98 -0.81 -4.07
N TYR A 47 4.65 -0.83 -5.35
CA TYR A 47 3.58 0.01 -5.91
C TYR A 47 2.21 -0.35 -5.33
N ALA A 48 1.88 -1.64 -5.26
CA ALA A 48 0.65 -2.10 -4.62
C ALA A 48 0.57 -1.68 -3.13
N ARG A 49 1.68 -1.85 -2.38
CA ARG A 49 1.80 -1.40 -0.99
C ARG A 49 1.65 0.12 -0.85
N ALA A 50 2.27 0.89 -1.75
CA ALA A 50 2.17 2.34 -1.72
C ALA A 50 0.72 2.79 -1.94
N GLY A 51 0.00 2.16 -2.88
CA GLY A 51 -1.43 2.41 -3.08
C GLY A 51 -2.25 2.12 -1.83
N ASP A 52 -2.02 0.97 -1.18
CA ASP A 52 -2.69 0.59 0.07
C ASP A 52 -2.44 1.61 1.19
N VAL A 53 -1.20 2.07 1.38
CA VAL A 53 -0.87 3.07 2.41
C VAL A 53 -1.46 4.44 2.09
N VAL A 54 -1.34 4.91 0.84
CA VAL A 54 -1.76 6.26 0.42
C VAL A 54 -3.29 6.41 0.49
N TYR A 55 -4.05 5.36 0.19
CA TYR A 55 -5.51 5.41 0.08
C TYR A 55 -6.26 4.64 1.17
N LYS A 56 -5.56 4.21 2.24
CA LYS A 56 -6.14 3.37 3.30
C LYS A 56 -7.39 3.98 3.95
N GLU A 57 -7.33 5.27 4.26
CA GLU A 57 -8.36 5.98 5.02
C GLU A 57 -9.12 7.00 4.15
N ASP A 58 -8.40 7.77 3.33
CA ASP A 58 -8.95 8.76 2.38
C ASP A 58 -7.94 8.98 1.23
N ASP A 59 -8.22 9.91 0.33
CA ASP A 59 -7.28 10.41 -0.69
C ASP A 59 -6.07 11.12 -0.04
N GLY A 60 -5.11 10.33 0.44
CA GLY A 60 -3.88 10.85 1.05
C GLY A 60 -2.88 11.44 0.06
N TYR A 61 -3.10 11.25 -1.24
CA TYR A 61 -2.27 11.88 -2.26
C TYR A 61 -2.64 13.35 -2.46
N SER A 62 -3.93 13.61 -2.70
CA SER A 62 -4.41 14.98 -2.93
C SER A 62 -4.75 15.73 -1.64
N ARG A 63 -5.05 15.01 -0.55
CA ARG A 63 -5.37 15.56 0.79
C ARG A 63 -4.49 14.92 1.88
N PRO A 64 -3.17 15.16 1.87
CA PRO A 64 -2.23 14.48 2.76
C PRO A 64 -2.37 14.86 4.23
N GLU A 65 -3.04 15.97 4.55
CA GLU A 65 -3.09 16.58 5.89
C GLU A 65 -3.59 15.62 6.97
N ASN A 66 -4.54 14.77 6.62
CA ASN A 66 -5.20 13.86 7.56
C ASN A 66 -4.64 12.43 7.51
N THR A 67 -3.81 12.09 6.52
CA THR A 67 -3.36 10.72 6.27
C THR A 67 -1.86 10.68 5.99
N LEU A 68 -1.39 11.07 4.81
CA LEU A 68 -0.03 10.77 4.38
C LEU A 68 1.05 11.68 5.01
N LYS A 69 0.70 12.91 5.40
CA LYS A 69 1.66 13.90 5.90
C LYS A 69 2.43 13.40 7.12
N HIS A 70 1.75 12.80 8.09
CA HIS A 70 2.42 12.30 9.30
C HIS A 70 3.38 11.15 9.00
N LEU A 71 3.01 10.25 8.09
CA LEU A 71 3.86 9.13 7.66
C LEU A 71 5.11 9.62 6.93
N ILE A 72 4.97 10.62 6.05
CA ILE A 72 6.11 11.24 5.36
C ILE A 72 7.05 11.88 6.37
N THR A 73 6.51 12.64 7.33
CA THR A 73 7.31 13.27 8.37
C THR A 73 8.10 12.24 9.16
N GLN A 74 7.45 11.17 9.64
CA GLN A 74 8.11 10.11 10.41
C GLN A 74 9.14 9.31 9.61
N ALA A 75 8.90 9.06 8.32
CA ALA A 75 9.76 8.18 7.53
C ALA A 75 10.93 8.91 6.85
N LEU A 76 10.76 10.19 6.50
CA LEU A 76 11.67 10.92 5.61
C LEU A 76 12.21 12.24 6.18
N ILE A 77 11.63 12.76 7.27
CA ILE A 77 12.03 14.06 7.84
C ILE A 77 12.62 13.86 9.23
N ASP A 78 11.86 13.23 10.12
CA ASP A 78 12.24 13.07 11.51
C ASP A 78 13.21 11.89 11.66
N PRO A 79 14.40 12.10 12.25
CA PRO A 79 15.31 11.01 12.52
C PRO A 79 14.77 10.12 13.64
N ILE A 80 15.09 8.82 13.57
CA ILE A 80 14.82 7.90 14.68
C ILE A 80 15.75 8.27 15.84
N PRO A 81 15.21 8.58 17.04
CA PRO A 81 16.05 8.85 18.20
C PRO A 81 16.91 7.64 18.53
N LEU A 82 18.22 7.85 18.64
CA LEU A 82 19.13 6.83 19.18
C LEU A 82 19.02 6.89 20.71
N GLN A 83 18.86 5.73 21.36
CA GLN A 83 19.06 5.66 22.81
C GLN A 83 20.55 5.86 23.09
N ASP A 84 20.91 6.89 23.87
CA ASP A 84 22.27 7.07 24.35
C ASP A 84 22.67 5.83 25.15
N GLN A 85 23.69 5.10 24.68
CA GLN A 85 24.30 3.99 25.42
C GLN A 85 25.27 4.51 26.50
N SER A 86 25.13 5.74 26.97
CA SER A 86 26.05 6.36 27.94
C SER A 86 25.89 5.86 29.38
N ASP A 87 24.94 4.96 29.64
CA ASP A 87 24.68 4.40 30.98
C ASP A 87 25.23 2.96 31.16
N ALA A 88 26.23 2.56 30.35
CA ALA A 88 26.97 1.30 30.52
C ALA A 88 28.43 1.53 30.95
#